data_AF-A0A1J3H567-F1
#
_entry.id   AF-A0A1J3H567-F1
#
_cell.length_a   1.000
_cell.length_b   1.000
_cell.length_c   1.000
_cell.angle_alpha   90.00
_cell.angle_beta   90.00
_cell.angle_gamma   90.00
#
_symmetry.space_group_name_H-M   'P 1'
#
loop_
_entity.id
_entity.type
_entity.pdbx_description
1 polymer ?
#
loop_
_entity_poly.entity_id
_entity_poly.type
_entity_poly.pdbx_seq_one_letter_code
_entity_poly.pdbx_strand_id
1 'polypeptide(L)'
;FWNALVSKGAQAIGQREKRWLSCDAGLPFFPSDFPDCKAYSSLTMSEAAEMVEKAQRRPPAVRPFRIPIPPPWNSIHVTRSVGESSNQKLTSDGTTGVGISSYGGNLYDGIVARTSDSLNTFLQTYASDSLLLSPHNTSKPNANLMKTLQEDETKAIAQIHQSSNKLCLVRVLLHAFKEGSFEDGAVVCAPTLADISLLKSGCNEGEKGRVTIPQSSVTSYFQEQHSGTWELNVPEDTQSHRWPIGFVTTGFVRGSKKLTAEALCDAVLLGRLREEQWREKDVKRRKKEIYVLVRNLRSCAYRLALATIVLEQQEGSIDDVHCL
;
A
#
# COMPACT_ATOMS: atom_id res chain seq x y z
N PHE A 1 -15.56 9.81 -39.69
CA PHE A 1 -14.62 8.85 -39.07
C PHE A 1 -15.30 7.92 -38.08
N TRP A 2 -15.85 8.41 -36.96
CA TRP A 2 -16.48 7.56 -35.94
C TRP A 2 -17.60 6.63 -36.47
N ASN A 3 -18.56 7.17 -37.22
CA ASN A 3 -19.69 6.39 -37.76
C ASN A 3 -19.25 5.25 -38.68
N ALA A 4 -18.13 5.40 -39.39
CA ALA A 4 -17.57 4.34 -40.22
C ALA A 4 -17.03 3.17 -39.38
N LEU A 5 -16.45 3.44 -38.20
CA LEU A 5 -15.95 2.40 -37.31
C LEU A 5 -17.11 1.62 -36.68
N VAL A 6 -18.10 2.33 -36.13
CA VAL A 6 -19.24 1.69 -35.45
C VAL A 6 -20.11 0.90 -36.44
N SER A 7 -20.37 1.44 -37.64
CA SER A 7 -21.13 0.72 -38.67
C SER A 7 -20.40 -0.53 -39.21
N LYS A 8 -19.08 -0.60 -39.05
CA LYS A 8 -18.26 -1.79 -39.37
C LYS A 8 -18.07 -2.74 -38.19
N GLY A 9 -18.78 -2.51 -37.08
CA GLY A 9 -18.83 -3.42 -35.93
C GLY A 9 -17.85 -3.10 -34.79
N ALA A 10 -17.18 -1.95 -34.81
CA ALA A 10 -16.35 -1.52 -33.69
C ALA A 10 -17.23 -1.22 -32.46
N GLN A 11 -16.83 -1.73 -31.29
CA GLN A 11 -17.51 -1.48 -30.02
C GLN A 11 -16.88 -0.27 -29.32
N ALA A 12 -17.70 0.74 -29.03
CA ALA A 12 -17.29 1.88 -28.24
C ALA A 12 -17.16 1.49 -26.76
N ILE A 13 -16.09 1.94 -26.12
CA ILE A 13 -15.84 1.72 -24.69
C ILE A 13 -15.91 3.04 -23.92
N GLY A 14 -16.39 2.98 -22.68
CA GLY A 14 -16.48 4.13 -21.80
C GLY A 14 -15.24 4.30 -20.92
N GLN A 15 -15.33 5.22 -19.96
CA GLN A 15 -14.25 5.47 -19.00
C GLN A 15 -13.98 4.26 -18.08
N ARG A 16 -15.02 3.49 -17.75
CA ARG A 16 -14.89 2.30 -16.92
C ARG A 16 -14.03 1.23 -17.61
N GLU A 17 -14.36 0.92 -18.85
CA GLU A 17 -13.63 -0.05 -19.65
C GLU A 17 -12.20 0.44 -19.95
N LYS A 18 -12.02 1.75 -20.17
CA LYS A 18 -10.68 2.35 -20.29
C LYS A 18 -9.85 2.12 -19.02
N ARG A 19 -10.42 2.32 -17.83
CA ARG A 19 -9.76 2.02 -16.54
C ARG A 19 -9.41 0.54 -16.41
N TRP A 20 -10.30 -0.37 -16.84
CA TRP A 20 -10.01 -1.80 -16.85
C TRP A 20 -8.84 -2.17 -17.75
N LEU A 21 -8.75 -1.57 -18.95
CA LEU A 21 -7.63 -1.79 -19.86
C LEU A 21 -6.32 -1.26 -19.27
N SER A 22 -6.32 -0.09 -18.63
CA SER A 22 -5.15 0.44 -17.93
C SER A 22 -4.69 -0.50 -16.81
N CYS A 23 -5.62 -0.99 -15.98
CA CYS A 23 -5.33 -1.95 -14.91
C CYS A 23 -4.74 -3.26 -15.44
N ASP A 24 -5.32 -3.83 -16.51
CA ASP A 24 -4.82 -5.06 -17.14
C ASP A 24 -3.42 -4.89 -17.76
N ALA A 25 -3.12 -3.68 -18.23
CA ALA A 25 -1.79 -3.29 -18.70
C ALA A 25 -0.80 -2.96 -17.57
N GLY A 26 -1.25 -2.95 -16.30
CA GLY A 26 -0.43 -2.53 -15.18
C GLY A 26 -0.02 -1.07 -15.27
N LEU A 27 -0.88 -0.20 -15.81
CA LEU A 27 -0.68 1.26 -15.92
C LEU A 27 -1.63 2.01 -14.98
N PRO A 28 -1.15 3.11 -14.34
CA PRO A 28 -2.00 3.91 -13.47
C PRO A 28 -3.08 4.63 -14.28
N PHE A 29 -4.27 4.81 -13.70
CA PHE A 29 -5.39 5.49 -14.32
C PHE A 29 -5.68 6.83 -13.63
N PHE A 30 -5.47 7.93 -14.37
CA PHE A 30 -5.80 9.26 -13.87
C PHE A 30 -7.32 9.51 -13.91
N PRO A 31 -7.94 10.08 -12.85
CA PRO A 31 -7.30 10.52 -11.60
C PRO A 31 -7.33 9.47 -10.47
N SER A 32 -7.97 8.32 -10.66
CA SER A 32 -8.25 7.32 -9.60
C SER A 32 -7.01 6.81 -8.86
N ASP A 33 -5.85 6.70 -9.50
CA ASP A 33 -4.63 6.17 -8.87
C ASP A 33 -3.65 7.29 -8.39
N PHE A 34 -4.13 8.55 -8.27
CA PHE A 34 -3.28 9.73 -8.00
C PHE A 34 -3.73 10.50 -6.73
N PRO A 35 -3.52 9.96 -5.51
CA PRO A 35 -4.07 10.53 -4.27
C PRO A 35 -3.52 11.90 -3.89
N ASP A 36 -2.37 12.26 -4.46
CA ASP A 36 -1.68 13.54 -4.29
C ASP A 36 -2.26 14.68 -5.15
N CYS A 37 -3.35 14.44 -5.89
CA CYS A 37 -3.97 15.46 -6.75
C CYS A 37 -5.40 15.83 -6.34
N LYS A 38 -5.79 17.06 -6.68
CA LYS A 38 -7.15 17.58 -6.43
C LYS A 38 -8.21 16.82 -7.24
N ALA A 39 -7.88 16.34 -8.44
CA ALA A 39 -8.81 15.60 -9.28
C ALA A 39 -9.22 14.27 -8.66
N TYR A 40 -8.27 13.55 -8.05
CA TYR A 40 -8.54 12.36 -7.24
C TYR A 40 -9.47 12.69 -6.07
N SER A 41 -9.15 13.79 -5.38
CA SER A 41 -9.91 14.25 -4.22
C SER A 41 -11.38 14.48 -4.57
N SER A 42 -11.64 15.23 -5.63
CA SER A 42 -13.00 15.49 -6.13
C SER A 42 -13.71 14.23 -6.61
N LEU A 43 -13.02 13.36 -7.38
CA LEU A 43 -13.62 12.11 -7.87
C LEU A 43 -14.05 11.22 -6.71
N THR A 44 -13.14 10.97 -5.77
CA THR A 44 -13.37 10.02 -4.68
C THR A 44 -14.43 10.52 -3.71
N MET A 45 -14.48 11.83 -3.44
CA MET A 45 -15.56 12.42 -2.63
C MET A 45 -16.93 12.29 -3.32
N SER A 46 -17.00 12.48 -4.63
CA SER A 46 -18.24 12.28 -5.41
C SER A 46 -18.68 10.82 -5.38
N GLU A 47 -17.75 9.88 -5.59
CA GLU A 47 -18.02 8.44 -5.53
C GLU A 47 -18.49 8.01 -4.14
N ALA A 48 -17.88 8.55 -3.08
CA ALA A 48 -18.30 8.31 -1.70
C ALA A 48 -19.73 8.80 -1.44
N ALA A 49 -20.08 10.00 -1.88
CA ALA A 49 -21.43 10.56 -1.74
C ALA A 49 -22.48 9.71 -2.47
N GLU A 50 -22.19 9.31 -3.72
CA GLU A 50 -23.07 8.41 -4.48
C GLU A 50 -23.24 7.05 -3.79
N MET A 51 -22.16 6.50 -3.23
CA MET A 51 -22.23 5.23 -2.51
C MET A 51 -23.09 5.31 -1.25
N VAL A 52 -23.00 6.42 -0.51
CA VAL A 52 -23.84 6.69 0.66
C VAL A 52 -25.32 6.79 0.25
N GLU A 53 -25.62 7.56 -0.79
CA GLU A 53 -26.99 7.69 -1.29
C GLU A 53 -27.56 6.34 -1.73
N LYS A 54 -26.79 5.57 -2.52
CA LYS A 54 -27.16 4.21 -2.95
C LYS A 54 -27.39 3.27 -1.76
N ALA A 55 -26.60 3.38 -0.70
CA ALA A 55 -26.76 2.58 0.52
C ALA A 55 -28.02 2.99 1.31
N GLN A 56 -28.34 4.27 1.39
CA GLN A 56 -29.53 4.79 2.08
C GLN A 56 -30.83 4.32 1.43
N ARG A 57 -30.86 4.14 0.10
CA ARG A 57 -32.01 3.57 -0.62
C ARG A 57 -32.29 2.09 -0.28
N ARG A 58 -31.33 1.37 0.32
CA ARG A 58 -31.51 -0.03 0.74
C ARG A 58 -32.17 -0.10 2.12
N PRO A 59 -33.04 -1.09 2.39
CA PRO A 59 -33.60 -1.28 3.72
C PRO A 59 -32.49 -1.67 4.73
N PRO A 60 -32.64 -1.34 6.03
CA PRO A 60 -31.60 -1.56 7.03
C PRO A 60 -31.02 -2.97 7.07
N ALA A 61 -31.86 -4.00 6.89
CA ALA A 61 -31.45 -5.41 6.97
C ALA A 61 -30.45 -5.86 5.88
N VAL A 62 -30.41 -5.18 4.73
CA VAL A 62 -29.49 -5.51 3.61
C VAL A 62 -28.53 -4.36 3.31
N ARG A 63 -28.57 -3.29 4.13
CA ARG A 63 -27.70 -2.14 3.97
C ARG A 63 -26.30 -2.53 4.44
N PRO A 64 -25.28 -2.46 3.56
CA PRO A 64 -23.92 -2.72 3.99
C PRO A 64 -23.46 -1.64 4.97
N PHE A 65 -22.68 -2.00 5.99
CA PHE A 65 -22.09 -1.03 6.91
C PHE A 65 -21.16 -0.05 6.16
N ARG A 66 -20.83 1.11 6.72
CA ARG A 66 -19.97 2.08 6.02
C ARG A 66 -18.50 1.66 6.06
N ILE A 67 -17.77 1.99 5.01
CA ILE A 67 -16.32 1.80 4.91
C ILE A 67 -15.69 3.15 4.52
N PRO A 68 -14.43 3.41 4.87
CA PRO A 68 -13.75 4.64 4.47
C PRO A 68 -13.60 4.73 2.96
N ILE A 69 -14.15 5.80 2.38
CA ILE A 69 -13.94 6.22 1.00
C ILE A 69 -13.79 7.74 1.05
N PRO A 70 -12.60 8.31 0.73
CA PRO A 70 -11.37 7.64 0.29
C PRO A 70 -10.76 6.68 1.34
N PRO A 71 -9.75 5.87 0.95
CA PRO A 71 -8.91 5.17 1.91
C PRO A 71 -8.29 6.14 2.93
N PRO A 72 -8.19 5.78 4.21
CA PRO A 72 -7.68 6.64 5.27
C PRO A 72 -6.15 6.61 5.27
N TRP A 73 -5.50 7.27 4.31
CA TRP A 73 -4.04 7.25 4.11
C TRP A 73 -3.24 7.57 5.39
N ASN A 74 -3.75 8.48 6.22
CA ASN A 74 -3.09 8.89 7.47
C ASN A 74 -2.97 7.75 8.50
N SER A 75 -3.79 6.69 8.40
CA SER A 75 -3.67 5.51 9.27
C SER A 75 -2.32 4.81 9.17
N ILE A 76 -1.58 5.00 8.07
CA ILE A 76 -0.25 4.41 7.86
C ILE A 76 0.79 5.02 8.81
N HIS A 77 0.60 6.26 9.28
CA HIS A 77 1.49 6.87 10.27
C HIS A 77 1.56 6.06 11.56
N VAL A 78 0.42 5.50 12.00
CA VAL A 78 0.36 4.68 13.21
C VAL A 78 1.32 3.50 13.09
N THR A 79 1.36 2.85 11.92
CA THR A 79 2.28 1.74 11.63
C THR A 79 3.74 2.16 11.68
N ARG A 80 4.09 3.36 11.17
CA ARG A 80 5.47 3.89 11.29
C ARG A 80 5.88 4.08 12.75
N SER A 81 5.00 4.67 13.57
CA SER A 81 5.27 4.93 14.99
C SER A 81 5.44 3.66 15.81
N VAL A 82 4.69 2.59 15.51
CA VAL A 82 4.83 1.30 16.21
C VAL A 82 6.22 0.70 16.00
N GLY A 83 6.76 0.79 14.78
CA GLY A 83 8.11 0.28 14.47
C GLY A 83 9.25 1.09 15.08
N GLU A 84 9.01 2.35 15.46
CA GLU A 84 10.00 3.22 16.11
C GLU A 84 10.01 3.03 17.63
N SER A 85 8.83 2.76 18.22
CA SER A 85 8.65 2.61 19.67
C SER A 85 9.26 1.33 20.25
N SER A 86 9.54 0.30 19.43
CA SER A 86 10.19 -0.93 19.90
C SER A 86 11.65 -0.75 20.31
N ASN A 87 12.26 0.42 20.03
CA ASN A 87 13.63 0.75 20.40
C ASN A 87 13.75 1.76 21.56
N GLN A 88 12.63 2.23 22.14
CA GLN A 88 12.67 3.14 23.28
C GLN A 88 11.67 2.72 24.36
N LYS A 89 12.21 2.41 25.54
CA LYS A 89 11.46 2.14 26.77
C LYS A 89 10.56 3.35 27.06
N LEU A 90 9.25 3.14 26.96
CA LEU A 90 8.21 4.14 27.22
C LEU A 90 8.41 4.81 28.59
N THR A 91 8.65 6.13 28.57
CA THR A 91 8.18 7.01 29.63
C THR A 91 6.89 7.65 29.12
N SER A 92 5.79 7.31 29.79
CA SER A 92 4.48 7.93 29.65
C SER A 92 4.60 9.44 29.88
N ASP A 93 4.41 10.25 28.85
CA ASP A 93 3.74 11.54 29.03
C ASP A 93 3.23 12.14 27.70
N GLY A 94 2.09 12.81 27.76
CA GLY A 94 1.71 13.84 26.79
C GLY A 94 0.92 13.39 25.56
N THR A 95 -0.40 13.41 25.68
CA THR A 95 -1.38 13.59 24.60
C THR A 95 -0.89 14.60 23.56
N THR A 96 -0.45 14.14 22.39
CA THR A 96 -0.31 14.97 21.20
C THR A 96 -1.23 14.41 20.14
N GLY A 97 -2.50 14.80 20.23
CA GLY A 97 -3.40 14.71 19.09
C GLY A 97 -2.83 15.58 17.98
N VAL A 98 -2.17 14.97 17.00
CA VAL A 98 -1.74 15.65 15.79
C VAL A 98 -2.99 15.85 14.94
N GLY A 99 -3.75 16.88 15.29
CA GLY A 99 -4.82 17.40 14.46
C GLY A 99 -4.22 18.00 13.19
N ILE A 100 -4.11 17.21 12.13
CA ILE A 100 -3.81 17.71 10.79
C ILE A 100 -5.12 18.32 10.26
N SER A 101 -5.37 19.58 10.61
CA SER A 101 -6.43 20.35 9.97
C SER A 101 -5.99 20.72 8.55
N SER A 102 -6.40 19.94 7.55
CA SER A 102 -6.26 20.34 6.15
C SER A 102 -7.39 21.33 5.82
N TYR A 103 -7.16 22.61 6.11
CA TYR A 103 -7.96 23.69 5.53
C TYR A 103 -7.58 23.79 4.04
N GLY A 104 -8.31 23.08 3.16
CA GLY A 104 -8.25 23.25 1.71
C GLY A 104 -7.19 22.45 0.93
N GLY A 105 -6.56 21.44 1.53
CA GLY A 105 -5.56 20.57 0.90
C GLY A 105 -6.11 19.24 0.36
N ASN A 106 -5.30 18.52 -0.42
CA ASN A 106 -5.62 17.19 -0.95
C ASN A 106 -5.98 16.19 0.19
N LEU A 107 -6.70 15.12 -0.14
CA LEU A 107 -7.04 14.02 0.81
C LEU A 107 -5.80 13.31 1.38
N TYR A 108 -4.67 13.43 0.69
CA TYR A 108 -3.37 12.91 1.10
C TYR A 108 -2.33 14.04 1.03
N ASP A 109 -1.62 14.26 2.14
CA ASP A 109 -0.60 15.32 2.30
C ASP A 109 0.84 14.76 2.36
N GLY A 110 1.07 13.66 1.65
CA GLY A 110 2.41 13.07 1.51
C GLY A 110 2.91 13.10 0.07
N ILE A 111 4.02 12.40 -0.16
CA ILE A 111 4.65 12.30 -1.48
C ILE A 111 4.20 10.99 -2.13
N VAL A 112 3.96 11.01 -3.45
CA VAL A 112 3.86 9.80 -4.27
C VAL A 112 5.09 9.74 -5.16
N ALA A 113 6.05 8.88 -4.81
CA ALA A 113 7.28 8.71 -5.56
C ALA A 113 7.01 7.82 -6.78
N ARG A 114 6.96 8.46 -7.96
CA ARG A 114 6.71 7.79 -9.25
C ARG A 114 7.99 7.33 -9.93
N THR A 115 9.09 8.08 -9.78
CA THR A 115 10.38 7.78 -10.40
C THR A 115 11.41 7.36 -9.37
N SER A 116 12.46 6.66 -9.83
CA SER A 116 13.61 6.30 -8.99
C SER A 116 14.27 7.52 -8.35
N ASP A 117 14.38 8.63 -9.05
CA ASP A 117 14.99 9.85 -8.52
C ASP A 117 14.15 10.48 -7.41
N SER A 118 12.83 10.53 -7.58
CA SER A 118 11.91 11.02 -6.56
C SER A 118 11.97 10.15 -5.30
N LEU A 119 12.00 8.83 -5.48
CA LEU A 119 12.12 7.88 -4.38
C LEU A 119 13.47 8.03 -3.68
N ASN A 120 14.58 8.03 -4.42
CA ASN A 120 15.92 8.14 -3.86
C ASN A 120 16.11 9.48 -3.13
N THR A 121 15.61 10.58 -3.68
CA THR A 121 15.66 11.90 -3.03
C THR A 121 14.91 11.87 -1.70
N PHE A 122 13.71 11.26 -1.66
CA PHE A 122 12.97 11.11 -0.42
C PHE A 122 13.74 10.28 0.60
N LEU A 123 14.27 9.12 0.20
CA LEU A 123 15.00 8.21 1.08
C LEU A 123 16.26 8.88 1.64
N GLN A 124 17.05 9.55 0.80
CA GLN A 124 18.26 10.27 1.25
C GLN A 124 17.95 11.42 2.21
N THR A 125 16.81 12.09 2.01
CA THR A 125 16.43 13.25 2.82
C THR A 125 15.85 12.83 4.18
N TYR A 126 15.11 11.71 4.23
CA TYR A 126 14.25 11.38 5.38
C TYR A 126 14.44 9.97 5.95
N ALA A 127 15.13 9.06 5.27
CA ALA A 127 15.40 7.72 5.78
C ALA A 127 16.90 7.57 6.08
N SER A 128 17.24 7.39 7.35
CA SER A 128 18.63 7.23 7.81
C SER A 128 19.24 5.87 7.42
N ASP A 129 18.41 4.88 7.07
CA ASP A 129 18.85 3.53 6.75
C ASP A 129 18.86 3.28 5.23
N SER A 130 19.83 2.48 4.76
CA SER A 130 19.90 2.00 3.38
C SER A 130 18.76 1.00 3.09
N LEU A 131 17.54 1.50 2.86
CA LEU A 131 16.38 0.67 2.56
C LEU A 131 16.56 -0.04 1.21
N LEU A 132 16.51 -1.38 1.22
CA LEU A 132 16.75 -2.21 0.05
C LEU A 132 15.52 -2.32 -0.87
N LEU A 133 14.95 -1.19 -1.29
CA LEU A 133 13.79 -1.15 -2.20
C LEU A 133 14.12 -1.54 -3.64
N SER A 134 15.41 -1.61 -4.00
CA SER A 134 15.88 -2.09 -5.30
C SER A 134 16.65 -3.42 -5.15
N PRO A 135 16.21 -4.52 -5.79
CA PRO A 135 16.91 -5.80 -5.72
C PRO A 135 18.17 -5.86 -6.59
N HIS A 136 18.45 -4.86 -7.43
CA HIS A 136 19.71 -4.72 -8.14
C HIS A 136 19.96 -3.24 -8.46
N ASN A 137 21.01 -2.68 -7.87
CA ASN A 137 21.88 -1.67 -8.49
C ASN A 137 23.26 -1.81 -7.83
N THR A 138 23.97 -2.88 -8.20
CA THR A 138 25.44 -2.92 -8.12
C THR A 138 26.03 -2.22 -9.35
N SER A 139 25.45 -1.11 -9.79
CA SER A 139 26.09 -0.22 -10.75
C SER A 139 27.06 0.65 -9.96
N LYS A 140 28.31 0.18 -9.88
CA LYS A 140 29.50 0.85 -9.34
C LYS A 140 29.27 1.63 -8.03
N PRO A 141 29.72 1.11 -6.87
CA PRO A 141 29.85 1.98 -5.71
C PRO A 141 30.76 3.13 -6.12
N ASN A 142 30.28 4.38 -5.96
CA ASN A 142 31.17 5.52 -5.99
C ASN A 142 32.35 5.19 -5.07
N ALA A 143 33.56 5.20 -5.63
CA ALA A 143 34.79 4.70 -5.03
C ALA A 143 35.21 5.42 -3.72
N ASN A 144 34.36 6.27 -3.17
CA ASN A 144 34.54 6.95 -1.89
C ASN A 144 33.90 6.21 -0.71
N LEU A 145 33.19 5.10 -0.91
CA LEU A 145 32.59 4.31 0.19
C LEU A 145 33.44 3.11 0.65
N MET A 146 34.57 2.82 -0.02
CA MET A 146 35.46 1.69 0.29
C MET A 146 36.68 2.09 1.15
N LYS A 147 36.52 3.10 2.03
CA LYS A 147 37.57 3.48 3.00
C LYS A 147 37.14 3.43 4.47
N THR A 148 35.96 2.92 4.78
CA THR A 148 35.47 2.78 6.17
C THR A 148 34.97 1.36 6.45
N LEU A 149 35.70 0.36 5.93
CA LEU A 149 35.59 -1.03 6.39
C LEU A 149 36.94 -1.47 6.95
N GLN A 150 37.42 -0.71 7.93
CA GLN A 150 38.33 -1.20 8.95
C GLN A 150 38.01 -0.39 10.21
N GLU A 151 37.61 -1.11 11.25
CA GLU A 151 37.46 -0.63 12.63
C GLU A 151 36.25 0.28 12.88
N ASP A 152 35.11 -0.29 13.32
CA ASP A 152 34.76 -0.32 14.74
C ASP A 152 33.38 -1.00 14.97
N GLU A 153 33.34 -2.02 15.83
CA GLU A 153 32.10 -2.66 16.31
C GLU A 153 31.41 -1.80 17.38
N THR A 154 31.08 -0.54 17.07
CA THR A 154 30.26 0.29 17.95
C THR A 154 28.93 0.65 17.29
N LYS A 155 27.86 0.18 17.93
CA LYS A 155 26.45 0.46 17.64
C LYS A 155 26.20 1.96 17.49
N ALA A 156 26.26 2.48 16.27
CA ALA A 156 25.70 3.77 15.92
C ALA A 156 24.18 3.59 15.76
N ILE A 157 23.45 3.74 16.86
CA ILE A 157 21.99 3.94 16.82
C ILE A 157 21.78 5.29 16.14
N ALA A 158 21.51 5.27 14.84
CA ALA A 158 21.16 6.47 14.09
C ALA A 158 19.82 6.99 14.62
N GLN A 159 19.85 8.17 15.24
CA GLN A 159 18.66 8.91 15.62
C GLN A 159 17.95 9.37 14.34
N ILE A 160 16.69 8.95 14.18
CA ILE A 160 15.81 9.38 13.10
C ILE A 160 15.74 10.91 13.16
N HIS A 161 16.06 11.59 12.05
CA HIS A 161 15.77 13.01 11.92
C HIS A 161 14.24 13.19 12.01
N GLN A 162 13.76 13.67 13.16
CA GLN A 162 12.34 13.92 13.49
C GLN A 162 11.63 14.94 12.58
N SER A 163 12.23 15.38 11.47
CA SER A 163 11.80 16.59 10.77
C SER A 163 10.81 16.39 9.60
N SER A 164 10.48 15.16 9.19
CA SER A 164 9.24 14.98 8.40
C SER A 164 8.49 13.69 8.70
N ASN A 165 7.33 13.84 9.33
CA ASN A 165 6.32 12.79 9.41
C ASN A 165 5.54 12.70 8.09
N LYS A 166 6.20 12.81 6.91
CA LYS A 166 5.50 12.69 5.61
C LYS A 166 5.61 11.26 5.11
N LEU A 167 4.47 10.70 4.69
CA LEU A 167 4.46 9.41 3.99
C LEU A 167 5.05 9.57 2.59
N CYS A 168 5.70 8.51 2.12
CA CYS A 168 6.13 8.42 0.73
C CYS A 168 5.53 7.15 0.17
N LEU A 169 4.47 7.30 -0.60
CA LEU A 169 3.80 6.20 -1.26
C LEU A 169 4.51 5.88 -2.58
N VAL A 170 4.68 4.60 -2.83
CA VAL A 170 5.13 4.07 -4.13
C VAL A 170 4.05 3.18 -4.71
N ARG A 171 4.00 3.15 -6.04
CA ARG A 171 3.10 2.30 -6.79
C ARG A 171 3.55 0.85 -6.70
N VAL A 172 2.58 -0.03 -6.44
CA VAL A 172 2.79 -1.46 -6.27
C VAL A 172 1.76 -2.24 -7.07
N LEU A 173 2.23 -3.21 -7.84
CA LEU A 173 1.37 -4.24 -8.44
C LEU A 173 1.26 -5.42 -7.48
N LEU A 174 0.02 -5.76 -7.13
CA LEU A 174 -0.31 -6.85 -6.24
C LEU A 174 -0.81 -8.05 -7.04
N HIS A 175 -0.14 -9.18 -6.86
CA HIS A 175 -0.56 -10.46 -7.40
C HIS A 175 -1.00 -11.35 -6.25
N ALA A 176 -2.21 -11.91 -6.33
CA ALA A 176 -2.65 -12.85 -5.32
C ALA A 176 -1.76 -14.10 -5.34
N PHE A 177 -1.23 -14.50 -4.18
CA PHE A 177 -0.34 -15.65 -4.08
C PHE A 177 -1.09 -16.98 -4.29
N LYS A 178 -2.36 -17.01 -3.90
CA LYS A 178 -3.35 -18.09 -4.07
C LYS A 178 -4.69 -17.44 -4.47
N GLU A 179 -5.79 -18.20 -4.44
CA GLU A 179 -7.13 -17.68 -4.71
C GLU A 179 -7.52 -16.47 -3.83
N GLY A 180 -8.18 -15.51 -4.48
CA GLY A 180 -8.73 -14.30 -3.88
C GLY A 180 -8.95 -13.22 -4.92
N SER A 181 -9.77 -12.22 -4.60
CA SER A 181 -9.95 -11.01 -5.40
C SER A 181 -9.80 -9.77 -4.53
N PHE A 182 -9.00 -8.81 -4.98
CA PHE A 182 -8.82 -7.55 -4.26
C PHE A 182 -9.79 -6.51 -4.78
N GLU A 183 -10.43 -5.78 -3.86
CA GLU A 183 -11.38 -4.71 -4.15
C GLU A 183 -10.72 -3.34 -4.06
N ASP A 184 -11.27 -2.36 -4.77
CA ASP A 184 -10.93 -0.94 -4.60
C ASP A 184 -11.06 -0.54 -3.11
N GLY A 185 -10.05 0.15 -2.58
CA GLY A 185 -9.99 0.56 -1.18
C GLY A 185 -9.62 -0.55 -0.19
N ALA A 186 -9.32 -1.77 -0.65
CA ALA A 186 -8.80 -2.82 0.23
C ALA A 186 -7.51 -2.37 0.92
N VAL A 187 -7.33 -2.81 2.18
CA VAL A 187 -6.15 -2.46 2.97
C VAL A 187 -5.02 -3.43 2.70
N VAL A 188 -3.81 -2.90 2.49
CA VAL A 188 -2.57 -3.65 2.42
C VAL A 188 -1.90 -3.57 3.78
N CYS A 189 -1.56 -4.72 4.37
CA CYS A 189 -0.98 -4.81 5.71
C CYS A 189 0.37 -5.51 5.70
N ALA A 190 1.20 -5.20 6.70
CA ALA A 190 2.44 -5.91 6.98
C ALA A 190 2.14 -7.31 7.53
N PRO A 191 2.61 -8.40 6.89
CA PRO A 191 2.60 -9.74 7.46
C PRO A 191 3.70 -9.92 8.51
N THR A 192 3.48 -10.81 9.46
CA THR A 192 4.53 -11.45 10.23
C THR A 192 5.14 -12.63 9.45
N LEU A 193 6.36 -13.06 9.80
CA LEU A 193 6.96 -14.27 9.21
C LEU A 193 6.11 -15.53 9.45
N ALA A 194 5.37 -15.58 10.56
CA ALA A 194 4.43 -16.64 10.87
C ALA A 194 3.23 -16.66 9.89
N ASP A 195 2.66 -15.49 9.56
CA ASP A 195 1.57 -15.38 8.58
C ASP A 195 2.00 -15.89 7.20
N ILE A 196 3.20 -15.50 6.76
CA ILE A 196 3.75 -15.93 5.47
C ILE A 196 3.91 -17.44 5.44
N SER A 197 4.45 -18.02 6.52
CA SER A 197 4.68 -19.45 6.63
C SER A 197 3.36 -20.22 6.61
N LEU A 198 2.37 -19.77 7.40
CA LEU A 198 1.03 -20.36 7.48
C LEU A 198 0.29 -20.31 6.13
N LEU A 199 0.27 -19.16 5.47
CA LEU A 199 -0.47 -18.98 4.21
C LEU A 199 0.22 -19.68 3.02
N LYS A 200 1.53 -19.90 3.09
CA LYS A 200 2.24 -20.75 2.14
C LYS A 200 1.95 -22.23 2.37
N SER A 201 2.09 -22.70 3.61
CA SER A 201 1.96 -24.11 3.98
C SER A 201 0.53 -24.63 3.94
N GLY A 202 -0.48 -23.74 4.06
CA GLY A 202 -1.91 -24.06 3.95
C GLY A 202 -2.27 -24.60 2.57
N CYS A 203 -1.92 -25.86 2.33
CA CYS A 203 -2.39 -26.73 1.28
C CYS A 203 -3.26 -27.76 1.98
N ASN A 204 -4.55 -27.79 1.63
CA ASN A 204 -5.56 -28.75 2.04
C ASN A 204 -6.11 -28.62 3.48
N GLU A 205 -7.43 -28.35 3.52
CA GLU A 205 -8.39 -28.58 4.62
C GLU A 205 -8.50 -27.58 5.79
N GLY A 206 -9.65 -26.89 5.82
CA GLY A 206 -10.26 -26.31 7.02
C GLY A 206 -10.00 -24.83 7.33
N GLU A 207 -10.84 -24.26 8.21
CA GLU A 207 -10.73 -22.89 8.75
C GLU A 207 -9.40 -22.61 9.49
N LYS A 208 -8.68 -23.66 9.91
CA LYS A 208 -7.47 -23.58 10.74
C LYS A 208 -6.23 -22.97 10.05
N GLY A 209 -6.24 -22.80 8.72
CA GLY A 209 -5.13 -22.25 7.94
C GLY A 209 -5.26 -20.79 7.52
N ARG A 210 -6.32 -20.08 7.95
CA ARG A 210 -6.62 -18.72 7.49
C ARG A 210 -6.19 -17.67 8.50
N VAL A 211 -5.50 -16.63 8.01
CA VAL A 211 -5.25 -15.42 8.79
C VAL A 211 -6.49 -14.53 8.68
N THR A 212 -7.21 -14.33 9.78
CA THR A 212 -8.48 -13.57 9.83
C THR A 212 -8.52 -12.63 11.03
N ILE A 213 -9.26 -11.53 10.92
CA ILE A 213 -9.72 -10.75 12.08
C ILE A 213 -11.07 -11.28 12.60
N PRO A 214 -11.41 -11.04 13.88
CA PRO A 214 -12.75 -11.32 14.38
C PRO A 214 -13.82 -10.57 13.57
N GLN A 215 -14.99 -11.20 13.38
CA GLN A 215 -16.08 -10.59 12.62
C GLN A 215 -16.56 -9.27 13.23
N SER A 216 -16.56 -9.17 14.56
CA SER A 216 -16.86 -7.94 15.30
C SER A 216 -15.87 -6.81 15.00
N SER A 217 -14.61 -7.15 14.74
CA SER A 217 -13.54 -6.19 14.43
C SER A 217 -13.59 -5.67 12.99
N VAL A 218 -14.32 -6.32 12.08
CA VAL A 218 -14.40 -5.89 10.67
C VAL A 218 -14.99 -4.49 10.56
N THR A 219 -16.07 -4.22 11.31
CA THR A 219 -16.76 -2.92 11.30
C THR A 219 -16.01 -1.86 12.11
N SER A 220 -15.25 -2.26 13.14
CA SER A 220 -14.53 -1.32 13.99
C SER A 220 -13.09 -1.07 13.55
N TYR A 221 -12.56 -1.79 12.56
CA TYR A 221 -11.16 -1.66 12.11
C TYR A 221 -10.82 -0.22 11.71
N PHE A 222 -11.72 0.44 10.99
CA PHE A 222 -11.71 1.88 10.79
C PHE A 222 -12.97 2.47 11.39
N GLN A 223 -12.83 3.52 12.20
CA GLN A 223 -13.95 4.19 12.83
C GLN A 223 -14.14 5.58 12.24
N GLU A 224 -15.38 5.88 11.86
CA GLU A 224 -15.77 7.23 11.42
C GLU A 224 -15.89 8.12 12.65
N GLN A 225 -15.17 9.24 12.63
CA GLN A 225 -15.20 10.27 13.65
C GLN A 225 -16.37 11.23 13.40
N HIS A 226 -16.72 12.03 14.41
CA HIS A 226 -17.79 13.04 14.30
C HIS A 226 -17.54 14.08 13.19
N SER A 227 -16.27 14.32 12.85
CA SER A 227 -15.80 15.16 11.75
C SER A 227 -16.03 14.55 10.35
N GLY A 228 -16.45 13.28 10.26
CA GLY A 228 -16.52 12.52 9.01
C GLY A 228 -15.18 11.96 8.53
N THR A 229 -14.09 12.16 9.31
CA THR A 229 -12.79 11.55 9.04
C THR A 229 -12.74 10.11 9.57
N TRP A 230 -11.91 9.27 8.97
CA TRP A 230 -11.76 7.87 9.38
C TRP A 230 -10.41 7.65 10.04
N GLU A 231 -10.42 6.96 11.18
CA GLU A 231 -9.22 6.63 11.93
C GLU A 231 -9.08 5.12 12.11
N LEU A 232 -7.83 4.65 12.20
CA LEU A 232 -7.54 3.27 12.52
C LEU A 232 -7.85 3.03 13.99
N ASN A 233 -8.68 2.03 14.26
CA ASN A 233 -8.90 1.59 15.62
C ASN A 233 -7.76 0.67 16.03
N VAL A 234 -6.96 1.11 17.01
CA VAL A 234 -5.82 0.35 17.52
C VAL A 234 -6.33 -0.57 18.64
N PRO A 235 -6.37 -1.90 18.43
CA PRO A 235 -6.80 -2.82 19.47
C PRO A 235 -5.76 -2.92 20.59
N GLU A 236 -6.23 -3.24 21.79
CA GLU A 236 -5.38 -3.50 22.96
C GLU A 236 -4.44 -4.70 22.73
N ASP A 237 -4.91 -5.72 22.01
CA ASP A 237 -4.08 -6.84 21.55
C ASP A 237 -3.45 -6.54 20.18
N THR A 238 -2.16 -6.18 20.21
CA THR A 238 -1.39 -5.85 19.02
C THR A 238 -0.96 -7.09 18.22
N GLN A 239 -1.04 -8.30 18.79
CA GLN A 239 -0.53 -9.52 18.15
C GLN A 239 -1.47 -10.05 17.06
N SER A 240 -2.78 -9.84 17.19
CA SER A 240 -3.78 -10.25 16.20
C SER A 240 -4.03 -9.18 15.13
N HIS A 241 -3.63 -7.94 15.38
CA HIS A 241 -3.78 -6.85 14.42
C HIS A 241 -2.71 -6.93 13.32
N ARG A 242 -3.09 -6.59 12.08
CA ARG A 242 -2.14 -6.40 10.98
C ARG A 242 -2.18 -4.95 10.56
N TRP A 243 -1.01 -4.32 10.66
CA TRP A 243 -0.87 -2.89 10.52
C TRP A 243 -0.94 -2.45 9.06
N PRO A 244 -1.73 -1.40 8.73
CA PRO A 244 -1.84 -0.91 7.36
C PRO A 244 -0.52 -0.29 6.90
N ILE A 245 -0.06 -0.69 5.71
CA ILE A 245 1.11 -0.12 5.04
C ILE A 245 0.74 0.58 3.74
N GLY A 246 -0.50 0.42 3.27
CA GLY A 246 -0.99 0.94 2.00
C GLY A 246 -2.43 0.56 1.71
N PHE A 247 -2.92 1.00 0.56
CA PHE A 247 -4.28 0.71 0.11
C PHE A 247 -4.31 0.42 -1.39
N VAL A 248 -5.24 -0.46 -1.78
CA VAL A 248 -5.56 -0.76 -3.17
C VAL A 248 -6.34 0.42 -3.76
N THR A 249 -5.84 1.00 -4.84
CA THR A 249 -6.53 2.06 -5.58
C THR A 249 -7.40 1.47 -6.68
N THR A 250 -6.92 0.41 -7.33
CA THR A 250 -7.67 -0.32 -8.36
C THR A 250 -7.58 -1.83 -8.12
N GLY A 251 -8.72 -2.46 -7.84
CA GLY A 251 -8.84 -3.89 -7.59
C GLY A 251 -8.83 -4.74 -8.86
N PHE A 252 -9.08 -6.05 -8.71
CA PHE A 252 -9.08 -6.98 -9.83
C PHE A 252 -10.25 -6.72 -10.78
N VAL A 253 -9.93 -6.65 -12.08
CA VAL A 253 -10.95 -6.60 -13.13
C VAL A 253 -11.59 -7.97 -13.27
N ARG A 254 -12.87 -8.07 -12.92
CA ARG A 254 -13.63 -9.31 -13.02
C ARG A 254 -13.65 -9.81 -14.47
N GLY A 255 -13.23 -11.06 -14.68
CA GLY A 255 -13.16 -11.67 -16.00
C GLY A 255 -11.82 -11.46 -16.72
N SER A 256 -10.91 -10.64 -16.19
CA SER A 256 -9.54 -10.65 -16.68
C SER A 256 -8.84 -11.96 -16.32
N LYS A 257 -7.97 -12.42 -17.22
CA LYS A 257 -7.04 -13.54 -16.96
C LYS A 257 -5.85 -13.09 -16.11
N LYS A 258 -5.60 -11.78 -16.01
CA LYS A 258 -4.56 -11.19 -15.16
C LYS A 258 -5.19 -10.72 -13.86
N LEU A 259 -4.90 -11.45 -12.79
CA LEU A 259 -5.37 -11.14 -11.44
C LEU A 259 -4.36 -10.20 -10.75
N THR A 260 -4.24 -9.00 -11.31
CA THR A 260 -3.35 -7.94 -10.81
C THR A 260 -4.18 -6.77 -10.30
N ALA A 261 -3.82 -6.26 -9.13
CA ALA A 261 -4.38 -5.06 -8.54
C ALA A 261 -3.29 -4.00 -8.40
N GLU A 262 -3.70 -2.75 -8.36
CA GLU A 262 -2.84 -1.61 -8.14
C GLU A 262 -3.04 -1.07 -6.72
N ALA A 263 -1.93 -0.83 -6.04
CA ALA A 263 -1.92 -0.27 -4.71
C ALA A 263 -0.84 0.79 -4.55
N LEU A 264 -1.04 1.65 -3.56
CA LEU A 264 -0.04 2.59 -3.09
C LEU A 264 0.34 2.21 -1.67
N CYS A 265 1.63 2.00 -1.44
CA CYS A 265 2.17 1.55 -0.16
C CYS A 265 3.34 2.43 0.25
N ASP A 266 3.52 2.60 1.55
CA ASP A 266 4.61 3.39 2.09
C ASP A 266 5.98 2.74 1.82
N ALA A 267 6.87 3.50 1.20
CA ALA A 267 8.18 3.04 0.78
C ALA A 267 9.05 2.59 1.97
N VAL A 268 9.02 3.32 3.08
CA VAL A 268 9.82 3.00 4.27
C VAL A 268 9.37 1.67 4.87
N LEU A 269 8.06 1.49 5.02
CA LEU A 269 7.49 0.25 5.55
C LEU A 269 7.73 -0.95 4.62
N LEU A 270 7.62 -0.77 3.29
CA LEU A 270 7.97 -1.81 2.33
C LEU A 270 9.46 -2.20 2.40
N GLY A 271 10.34 -1.22 2.59
CA GLY A 271 11.79 -1.46 2.70
C GLY A 271 12.12 -2.30 3.93
N ARG A 272 11.57 -1.92 5.10
CA ARG A 272 11.70 -2.69 6.35
C ARG A 272 11.16 -4.11 6.21
N LEU A 273 9.98 -4.25 5.60
CA LEU A 273 9.33 -5.54 5.40
C LEU A 273 10.15 -6.46 4.48
N ARG A 274 10.76 -5.90 3.43
CA ARG A 274 11.65 -6.65 2.55
C ARG A 274 12.91 -7.13 3.27
N GLU A 275 13.53 -6.26 4.06
CA GLU A 275 14.72 -6.59 4.85
C GLU A 275 14.43 -7.76 5.81
N GLU A 276 13.33 -7.68 6.56
CA GLU A 276 12.89 -8.77 7.44
C GLU A 276 12.71 -10.09 6.69
N GLN A 277 12.07 -10.05 5.51
CA GLN A 277 11.85 -11.25 4.69
C GLN A 277 13.14 -11.82 4.08
N TRP A 278 14.23 -11.07 4.07
CA TRP A 278 15.54 -11.47 3.55
C TRP A 278 16.56 -11.83 4.64
N ARG A 279 16.35 -11.39 5.89
CA ARG A 279 17.31 -11.51 7.01
C ARG A 279 17.88 -12.92 7.18
N GLU A 280 17.03 -13.94 7.07
CA GLU A 280 17.42 -15.35 7.26
C GLU A 280 17.54 -16.12 5.93
N LYS A 281 17.61 -15.41 4.81
CA LYS A 281 17.72 -16.02 3.47
C LYS A 281 19.06 -15.73 2.83
N ASP A 282 19.65 -16.80 2.30
CA ASP A 282 20.77 -16.70 1.35
C ASP A 282 20.44 -15.74 0.23
N VAL A 283 21.43 -15.00 -0.25
CA VAL A 283 21.28 -14.02 -1.34
C VAL A 283 20.58 -14.63 -2.56
N LYS A 284 20.91 -15.89 -2.90
CA LYS A 284 20.31 -16.64 -4.02
C LYS A 284 18.82 -16.95 -3.85
N ARG A 285 18.30 -16.91 -2.62
CA ARG A 285 16.90 -17.21 -2.26
C ARG A 285 16.08 -15.95 -1.99
N ARG A 286 16.70 -14.76 -2.05
CA ARG A 286 16.02 -13.47 -1.90
C ARG A 286 15.18 -13.20 -3.14
N LYS A 287 13.87 -13.07 -2.94
CA LYS A 287 12.91 -12.73 -4.01
C LYS A 287 12.84 -11.22 -4.20
N LYS A 288 12.54 -10.79 -5.42
CA LYS A 288 12.32 -9.36 -5.74
C LYS A 288 10.98 -8.88 -5.16
N GLU A 289 9.97 -9.74 -5.21
CA GLU A 289 8.64 -9.47 -4.71
C GLU A 289 8.60 -9.52 -3.18
N ILE A 290 7.78 -8.65 -2.61
CA ILE A 290 7.58 -8.54 -1.17
C ILE A 290 6.27 -9.26 -0.82
N TYR A 291 6.28 -10.16 0.15
CA TYR A 291 5.03 -10.73 0.65
C TYR A 291 4.28 -9.67 1.45
N VAL A 292 3.01 -9.45 1.13
CA VAL A 292 2.10 -8.55 1.87
C VAL A 292 0.77 -9.24 2.13
N LEU A 293 0.00 -8.75 3.10
CA LEU A 293 -1.39 -9.18 3.30
C LEU A 293 -2.33 -8.15 2.67
N VAL A 294 -3.40 -8.63 2.06
CA VAL A 294 -4.48 -7.78 1.54
C VAL A 294 -5.80 -8.22 2.17
N ARG A 295 -6.60 -7.27 2.63
CA ARG A 295 -7.94 -7.51 3.18
C ARG A 295 -8.95 -6.54 2.58
N ASN A 296 -9.99 -7.06 1.95
CA ASN A 296 -11.14 -6.25 1.54
C ASN A 296 -11.85 -5.75 2.80
N LEU A 297 -12.25 -4.48 2.83
CA LEU A 297 -12.73 -3.83 4.06
C LEU A 297 -13.97 -4.50 4.68
N ARG A 298 -14.75 -5.22 3.85
CA ARG A 298 -15.94 -5.98 4.26
C ARG A 298 -15.70 -7.45 4.57
N SER A 299 -14.44 -7.89 4.49
CA SER A 299 -14.02 -9.27 4.73
C SER A 299 -13.21 -9.35 6.02
N CYS A 300 -13.36 -10.48 6.71
CA CYS A 300 -12.52 -10.87 7.84
C CYS A 300 -11.19 -11.50 7.38
N ALA A 301 -11.09 -11.97 6.15
CA ALA A 301 -9.96 -12.79 5.68
C ALA A 301 -8.83 -11.94 5.07
N TYR A 302 -7.62 -12.16 5.56
CA TYR A 302 -6.40 -11.73 4.91
C TYR A 302 -6.00 -12.72 3.81
N ARG A 303 -5.53 -12.19 2.69
CA ARG A 303 -4.99 -12.94 1.57
C ARG A 303 -3.53 -12.58 1.39
N LEU A 304 -2.69 -13.58 1.17
CA LEU A 304 -1.29 -13.36 0.85
C LEU A 304 -1.17 -12.85 -0.59
N ALA A 305 -0.40 -11.79 -0.79
CA ALA A 305 -0.08 -11.23 -2.09
C ALA A 305 1.42 -11.03 -2.25
N LEU A 306 1.87 -10.99 -3.52
CA LEU A 306 3.20 -10.58 -3.93
C LEU A 306 3.12 -9.15 -4.43
N ALA A 307 3.86 -8.26 -3.79
CA ALA A 307 3.99 -6.86 -4.11
C ALA A 307 5.25 -6.61 -4.97
N THR A 308 5.06 -6.05 -6.15
CA THR A 308 6.12 -5.58 -7.04
C THR A 308 6.07 -4.06 -7.13
N ILE A 309 7.15 -3.38 -6.77
CA ILE A 309 7.24 -1.91 -6.85
C ILE A 309 7.42 -1.51 -8.31
N VAL A 310 6.62 -0.56 -8.78
CA VAL A 310 6.71 -0.03 -10.14
C VAL A 310 7.10 1.44 -10.08
N LEU A 311 8.16 1.78 -10.79
CA LEU A 311 8.64 3.15 -10.96
C LEU A 311 8.63 3.49 -12.45
N GLU A 312 8.18 4.69 -12.78
CA GLU A 312 8.20 5.27 -14.12
C GLU A 312 9.65 5.50 -14.55
N GLN A 313 10.01 5.02 -15.74
CA GLN A 313 11.31 5.28 -16.36
C GLN A 313 11.31 6.70 -16.93
N GLN A 314 12.38 7.45 -16.69
CA GLN A 314 12.59 8.73 -17.35
C GLN A 314 13.07 8.46 -18.78
N GLU A 315 12.51 9.14 -19.79
CA GLU A 315 12.73 8.95 -21.24
C GLU A 315 14.18 9.18 -21.74
N GLY A 316 15.19 9.15 -20.87
CA GLY A 316 16.61 9.36 -21.18
C GLY A 316 17.50 8.11 -21.21
N SER A 317 17.00 6.92 -20.85
CA SER A 317 17.75 5.66 -20.99
C SER A 317 17.07 4.76 -22.03
N ILE A 318 17.29 5.07 -23.31
CA ILE A 318 17.09 4.13 -24.40
C ILE A 318 18.23 3.11 -24.26
N ASP A 319 18.04 2.14 -23.37
CA ASP A 319 18.64 0.80 -23.42
C ASP A 319 17.89 -0.05 -22.38
N ASP A 320 17.32 -1.14 -22.85
CA ASP A 320 16.58 -2.19 -22.11
C ASP A 320 15.16 -1.86 -21.60
N VAL A 321 14.19 -2.06 -22.51
CA VAL A 321 12.82 -2.42 -22.16
C VAL A 321 12.85 -3.79 -21.47
N HIS A 322 12.94 -3.78 -20.14
CA HIS A 322 12.54 -4.91 -19.31
C HIS A 322 11.60 -4.43 -18.21
N CYS A 323 10.37 -4.95 -18.24
CA CYS A 323 9.48 -4.98 -17.08
C CYS A 323 10.25 -5.57 -15.88
N LEU A 324 10.29 -4.83 -14.77
CA LEU A 324 10.86 -5.26 -13.49
C LEU A 324 9.79 -5.79 -12.54
#